data_AF-A0A227HK57-F1
#
_entry.id   AF-A0A227HK57-F1
#
_cell.length_a   1.000
_cell.length_b   1.000
_cell.length_c   1.000
_cell.angle_alpha   90.00
_cell.angle_beta   90.00
_cell.angle_gamma   90.00
#
_symmetry.space_group_name_H-M   'P 1'
#
loop_
_entity.id
_entity.type
_entity.pdbx_description
1 polymer ?
#
loop_
_entity_poly.entity_id
_entity_poly.type
_entity_poly.pdbx_seq_one_letter_code
_entity_poly.pdbx_strand_id
1 'polypeptide(L)' 'ASVCEGVDISIKQIYEFATQAPFEEIKFILQAAELNTLLAQEGIDRGYGLEIGRTLKGNIEQGLLGNDLMSRIQMM' A
#
# COMPACT_ATOMS: atom_id res chain seq x y z
N ALA A 1 -11.08 18.33 -7.73
CA ALA A 1 -9.97 18.46 -8.68
C ALA A 1 -9.29 17.11 -8.77
N SER A 2 -9.12 16.58 -9.98
CA SER A 2 -8.32 15.36 -10.16
C SER A 2 -6.86 15.73 -9.94
N VAL A 3 -6.09 14.88 -9.25
CA VAL A 3 -4.63 15.08 -9.05
C VAL A 3 -3.91 15.19 -10.41
N CYS A 4 -4.55 14.71 -11.48
CA CYS A 4 -4.00 14.65 -12.82
C CYS A 4 -4.65 15.63 -13.81
N GLU A 5 -5.38 16.65 -13.33
CA GLU A 5 -6.05 17.62 -14.21
C GLU A 5 -5.02 18.41 -15.03
N GLY A 6 -5.12 18.34 -16.37
CA GLY A 6 -4.17 18.98 -17.30
C GLY A 6 -2.84 18.23 -17.49
N VAL A 7 -2.69 17.03 -16.90
CA VAL A 7 -1.50 16.19 -17.09
C VAL A 7 -1.81 15.12 -18.14
N ASP A 8 -1.01 15.08 -19.21
CA ASP A 8 -1.05 13.98 -20.18
C ASP A 8 -0.35 12.76 -19.57
N ILE A 9 -1.16 11.78 -19.13
CA ILE A 9 -0.69 10.54 -18.51
C ILE A 9 -1.04 9.37 -19.41
N SER A 10 -0.01 8.62 -19.81
CA SER A 10 -0.13 7.38 -20.55
C SER A 10 0.54 6.21 -19.82
N ILE A 11 0.10 4.98 -20.11
CA ILE A 11 0.74 3.76 -19.62
C ILE A 11 2.23 3.71 -20.00
N LYS A 12 2.57 4.22 -21.20
CA LYS A 12 3.95 4.32 -21.66
C LYS A 12 4.80 5.18 -20.73
N GLN A 13 4.34 6.37 -20.37
CA GLN A 13 5.08 7.27 -19.46
C GLN A 13 5.21 6.67 -18.05
N ILE A 14 4.18 5.99 -17.55
CA ILE A 14 4.25 5.29 -16.24
C ILE A 14 5.34 4.21 -16.28
N TYR A 15 5.36 3.40 -17.34
CA TYR A 15 6.37 2.35 -17.52
C TYR A 15 7.78 2.91 -17.64
N GLU A 16 7.97 3.98 -18.43
CA GLU A 16 9.26 4.65 -18.58
C GLU A 16 9.76 5.19 -17.24
N PHE A 17 8.91 5.90 -16.48
CA PHE A 17 9.29 6.38 -15.16
C PHE A 17 9.64 5.23 -14.21
N ALA A 18 8.79 4.21 -14.10
CA ALA A 18 9.00 3.09 -13.18
C ALA A 18 10.28 2.30 -13.47
N THR A 19 10.76 2.30 -14.73
CA THR A 19 11.94 1.53 -15.14
C THR A 19 13.20 2.37 -15.33
N GLN A 20 13.08 3.67 -15.56
CA GLN A 20 14.21 4.55 -15.90
C GLN A 20 14.44 5.70 -14.93
N ALA A 21 13.57 5.91 -13.93
CA ALA A 21 13.79 6.95 -12.93
C ALA A 21 15.16 6.77 -12.23
N PRO A 22 15.96 7.84 -12.06
CA PRO A 22 17.23 7.77 -11.35
C PRO A 22 17.02 7.22 -9.94
N PHE A 23 17.61 6.07 -9.63
CA PHE A 23 17.34 5.37 -8.37
C PHE A 23 17.60 6.24 -7.14
N GLU A 24 18.70 7.01 -7.12
CA GLU A 24 19.04 7.87 -5.96
C GLU A 24 18.00 8.97 -5.70
N GLU A 25 17.23 9.40 -6.70
CA GLU A 25 16.15 10.38 -6.51
C GLU A 25 14.90 9.76 -5.85
N ILE A 26 14.69 8.45 -6.03
CA ILE A 26 13.50 7.74 -5.51
C ILE A 26 13.81 6.80 -4.34
N LYS A 27 15.08 6.65 -3.97
CA LYS A 27 15.56 5.74 -2.92
C LYS A 27 14.89 5.97 -1.56
N PHE A 28 14.50 7.21 -1.27
CA PHE A 28 13.79 7.57 -0.03
C PHE A 28 12.47 6.78 0.16
N ILE A 29 11.85 6.31 -0.94
CA ILE A 29 10.63 5.52 -0.91
C ILE A 29 10.83 4.22 -0.11
N LEU A 30 12.04 3.64 -0.12
CA LEU A 30 12.33 2.42 0.63
C LEU A 30 12.21 2.63 2.14
N GLN A 31 12.64 3.78 2.64
CA GLN A 31 12.47 4.11 4.06
C GLN A 31 10.99 4.33 4.40
N ALA A 32 10.24 5.00 3.52
CA ALA A 32 8.80 5.16 3.71
C ALA A 32 8.07 3.81 3.71
N ALA A 33 8.49 2.86 2.86
CA ALA A 33 7.95 1.51 2.85
C ALA A 33 8.18 0.80 4.19
N GLU A 34 9.41 0.82 4.72
CA GLU A 34 9.73 0.25 6.03
C GLU A 34 8.87 0.86 7.14
N LEU A 35 8.81 2.19 7.21
CA LEU A 35 8.03 2.90 8.23
C LEU A 35 6.53 2.59 8.12
N ASN A 36 5.98 2.58 6.91
CA ASN A 36 4.56 2.32 6.69
C ASN A 36 4.21 0.87 7.05
N THR A 37 5.05 -0.10 6.71
CA THR A 37 4.83 -1.51 7.08
C THR A 37 4.85 -1.70 8.60
N LEU A 38 5.83 -1.11 9.29
CA LEU A 38 5.90 -1.18 10.76
C LEU A 38 4.69 -0.51 11.42
N LEU A 39 4.28 0.64 10.90
CA LEU A 39 3.12 1.37 11.41
C LEU A 39 1.80 0.63 11.17
N ALA A 40 1.63 0.02 9.99
CA ALA A 40 0.46 -0.77 9.66
C ALA A 40 0.35 -2.00 10.59
N GLN A 41 1.46 -2.70 10.83
CA GLN A 41 1.50 -3.83 11.75
C GLN A 41 1.12 -3.43 13.18
N GLU A 42 1.70 -2.34 13.68
CA GLU A 42 1.37 -1.79 15.00
C GLU A 42 -0.12 -1.41 15.09
N GLY A 43 -0.69 -0.83 14.02
CA GLY A 43 -2.11 -0.49 13.92
C GLY A 43 -3.03 -1.72 13.95
N ILE A 44 -2.63 -2.82 13.31
CA ILE A 44 -3.36 -4.10 13.34
C ILE A 44 -3.35 -4.67 14.77
N ASP A 45 -2.18 -4.69 15.40
CA ASP A 45 -1.99 -5.32 16.71
C ASP A 45 -2.63 -4.50 17.84
N ARG A 46 -2.55 -3.16 17.79
CA ARG A 46 -3.02 -2.28 18.88
C ARG A 46 -4.32 -1.52 18.63
N GLY A 47 -4.81 -1.48 17.40
CA GLY A 47 -6.11 -0.85 17.07
C GLY A 47 -5.99 0.67 16.98
N TYR A 48 -5.11 1.15 16.11
CA TYR A 48 -4.96 2.57 15.83
C TYR A 48 -5.67 2.97 14.54
N GLY A 49 -6.09 4.23 14.46
CA GLY A 49 -6.69 4.82 13.26
C GLY A 49 -8.07 4.24 12.93
N LEU A 50 -8.29 3.89 11.65
CA LEU A 50 -9.55 3.31 11.16
C LEU A 50 -9.66 1.80 11.33
N GLU A 51 -8.60 1.14 11.80
CA GLU A 51 -8.58 -0.30 12.11
C GLU A 51 -8.99 -1.24 10.95
N ILE A 52 -8.79 -0.83 9.70
CA ILE A 52 -9.15 -1.63 8.51
C ILE A 52 -8.41 -2.98 8.52
N GLY A 53 -7.07 -2.96 8.69
CA GLY A 53 -6.27 -4.18 8.72
C GLY A 53 -6.65 -5.13 9.85
N ARG A 54 -7.01 -4.59 11.03
CA ARG A 54 -7.50 -5.38 12.17
C ARG A 54 -8.86 -6.00 11.87
N THR A 55 -9.77 -5.24 11.28
CA THR A 55 -11.10 -5.74 10.90
C THR A 55 -10.99 -6.86 9.86
N LEU A 56 -10.14 -6.68 8.84
CA LEU A 56 -9.85 -7.70 7.84
C LEU A 56 -9.27 -8.97 8.48
N LYS A 57 -8.28 -8.83 9.38
CA LYS A 57 -7.70 -9.95 10.12
C LYS A 57 -8.77 -10.71 10.92
N GLY A 58 -9.63 -10.00 11.66
CA GLY A 58 -10.73 -10.62 12.43
C GLY A 58 -11.74 -11.35 11.55
N ASN A 59 -12.08 -10.81 10.39
CA ASN A 59 -12.98 -11.47 9.43
C ASN A 59 -12.37 -12.74 8.84
N ILE A 60 -11.05 -12.77 8.62
CA ILE A 60 -10.33 -13.99 8.20
C ILE A 60 -10.36 -15.02 9.33
N GLU A 61 -10.06 -14.62 10.56
CA GLU A 61 -10.07 -15.51 11.73
C GLU A 61 -11.46 -16.11 12.01
N GLN A 62 -12.53 -15.37 11.73
CA GLN A 62 -13.92 -15.83 11.83
C GLN A 62 -14.39 -16.66 10.62
N GLY A 63 -13.56 -16.80 9.57
CA GLY A 63 -13.90 -17.52 8.35
C GLY A 63 -14.89 -16.78 7.43
N LEU A 64 -15.11 -15.48 7.65
CA LEU A 64 -15.97 -14.63 6.81
C LEU A 64 -15.23 -14.16 5.54
N LEU A 65 -13.90 -14.10 5.58
CA LEU A 65 -13.04 -13.78 4.44
C LEU A 65 -11.98 -14.88 4.24
N GLY A 66 -11.63 -15.14 2.99
CA GLY A 66 -10.54 -16.05 2.63
C GLY A 66 -9.17 -15.47 2.96
N ASN A 67 -8.21 -16.33 3.34
CA ASN A 67 -6.80 -15.97 3.40
C ASN A 67 -6.14 -16.27 2.05
N ASP A 68 -6.34 -15.37 1.09
CA ASP A 68 -5.90 -15.51 -0.30
C ASP A 68 -5.01 -14.32 -0.72
N LEU A 69 -4.66 -14.26 -2.00
CA LEU A 69 -3.82 -13.19 -2.51
C LEU A 69 -4.42 -11.80 -2.28
N MET A 70 -5.73 -11.65 -2.47
CA MET A 70 -6.39 -10.35 -2.35
C MET A 70 -6.37 -9.86 -0.90
N SER A 71 -6.71 -10.73 0.05
CA SER A 71 -6.70 -10.35 1.46
C SER A 71 -5.28 -10.09 1.99
N ARG A 72 -4.27 -10.81 1.49
CA ARG A 72 -2.86 -10.54 1.83
C ARG A 72 -2.34 -9.21 1.26
N ILE A 73 -2.76 -8.81 0.06
CA ILE A 73 -2.40 -7.50 -0.52
C ILE A 73 -3.01 -6.37 0.29
N GLN A 74 -4.22 -6.56 0.83
CA GLN A 74 -4.90 -5.55 1.65
C GLN A 74 -4.34 -5.44 3.08
N MET A 75 -3.57 -6.44 3.54
CA MET A 75 -2.97 -6.46 4.89
C MET A 75 -1.51 -5.98 4.94
N MET A 76 -0.84 -5.83 3.79
CA MET A 76 0.51 -5.23 3.67
C MET A 76 0.44 -3.71 3.73
#